data_AF-A0A7X3PMU4-F1
#
_entry.id   AF-A0A7X3PMU4-F1
#
_cell.length_a   1.000
_cell.length_b   1.000
_cell.length_c   1.000
_cell.angle_alpha   90.00
_cell.angle_beta   90.00
_cell.angle_gamma   90.00
#
_symmetry.space_group_name_H-M   'P 1'
#
loop_
_entity.id
_entity.type
_entity.pdbx_description
1 polymer ?
#
loop_
_entity_poly.entity_id
_entity_poly.type
_entity_poly.pdbx_seq_one_letter_code
_entity_poly.pdbx_strand_id
1 'polypeptide(L)'
;MLYDSPTTAFYEFVDDNDDQDRLPDWVRRGQSVGDNIVFPGWDENNDFISDFNQNDNATIPNSLPDYEEPFLRFAVDRPEFLFGIDLNNNDWIDRFEDDVLPDYLYKADRRGYNAFVGLDIAPDVRLLLGRVDERMFSQQRANESTYGLFTFDRNWAGFGRVRVFEMLKRVKDTIPDDRRAPTPFLTAPARPLVPDILPAADTWVNSSFIAVDHLAVPGLELTSKLKYDFYHQVLDDPRDLNERPLRDFTSFLGVINKASYTAEWGSFLLRPGLKSEYFRQSEFLQEEEPRQHWAGIAQVLAQTRLTPNTKIETGLELLRFRDLVADEDDMLARGVAVETGDLTSTQVAVQLSVTSGYLGYILTTQVGLRVGRIGTERIREAAPGVFEKGSKGRSETTSFITVFAGVE
;
A
#
# COMPACT_ATOMS: atom_id res chain seq x y z
N MET A 1 -22.26 -21.79 29.08
CA MET A 1 -22.36 -21.28 27.70
C MET A 1 -22.13 -19.79 27.80
N LEU A 2 -21.01 -19.29 27.28
CA LEU A 2 -20.73 -17.86 27.23
C LEU A 2 -21.56 -17.29 26.08
N TYR A 3 -22.71 -16.71 26.41
CA TYR A 3 -23.58 -16.02 25.45
C TYR A 3 -22.90 -14.77 24.83
N ASP A 4 -21.75 -14.37 25.37
CA ASP A 4 -20.98 -13.20 24.93
C ASP A 4 -19.93 -13.55 23.87
N SER A 5 -19.78 -14.82 23.47
CA SER A 5 -18.81 -15.22 22.45
C SER A 5 -19.36 -14.92 21.05
N PRO A 6 -18.81 -13.92 20.33
CA PRO A 6 -19.31 -13.55 18.99
C PRO A 6 -19.14 -14.70 17.99
N THR A 7 -18.12 -15.53 18.20
CA THR A 7 -17.86 -16.71 17.37
C THR A 7 -18.87 -17.83 17.60
N THR A 8 -19.49 -17.99 18.79
CA THR A 8 -20.32 -19.18 19.09
C THR A 8 -21.78 -18.91 19.42
N ALA A 9 -22.14 -17.68 19.77
CA ALA A 9 -23.47 -17.32 20.27
C ALA A 9 -24.17 -16.21 19.47
N PHE A 10 -23.49 -15.57 18.52
CA PHE A 10 -24.03 -14.50 17.70
C PHE A 10 -24.31 -15.01 16.28
N TYR A 11 -25.51 -14.72 15.78
CA TYR A 11 -25.97 -15.08 14.44
C TYR A 11 -26.31 -13.79 13.69
N GLU A 12 -25.63 -13.56 12.57
CA GLU A 12 -25.92 -12.47 11.64
C GLU A 12 -26.57 -13.03 10.37
N PHE A 13 -27.45 -12.22 9.77
CA PHE A 13 -28.17 -12.58 8.54
C PHE A 13 -27.58 -11.93 7.29
N VAL A 14 -26.63 -11.01 7.48
CA VAL A 14 -25.83 -10.37 6.44
C VAL A 14 -24.40 -10.79 6.71
N ASP A 15 -23.72 -11.29 5.68
CA ASP A 15 -22.31 -11.64 5.77
C ASP A 15 -21.45 -10.37 5.70
N ASP A 16 -20.29 -10.44 6.35
CA ASP A 16 -19.15 -9.52 6.28
C ASP A 16 -18.28 -10.05 5.14
N ASN A 17 -18.44 -9.47 3.95
CA ASN A 17 -17.84 -9.89 2.69
C ASN A 17 -17.75 -8.66 1.77
N ASP A 18 -16.98 -7.69 2.24
CA ASP A 18 -16.90 -6.36 1.65
C ASP A 18 -16.13 -6.37 0.31
N ASP A 19 -15.31 -7.40 0.09
CA ASP A 19 -14.57 -7.68 -1.14
C ASP A 19 -15.32 -8.56 -2.16
N GLN A 20 -16.52 -9.04 -1.79
CA GLN A 20 -17.42 -9.87 -2.61
C GLN A 20 -16.83 -11.21 -3.05
N ASP A 21 -15.93 -11.79 -2.26
CA ASP A 21 -15.36 -13.09 -2.53
C ASP A 21 -16.29 -14.25 -2.08
N ARG A 22 -15.77 -15.48 -2.01
CA ARG A 22 -16.56 -16.68 -1.65
C ARG A 22 -16.65 -16.95 -0.14
N LEU A 23 -15.87 -16.28 0.69
CA LEU A 23 -15.72 -16.53 2.12
C LEU A 23 -15.89 -15.23 2.90
N PRO A 24 -16.86 -15.14 3.83
CA PRO A 24 -16.95 -13.98 4.71
C PRO A 24 -15.65 -13.74 5.50
N ASP A 25 -15.29 -12.50 5.78
CA ASP A 25 -14.06 -12.09 6.47
C ASP A 25 -14.05 -12.55 7.93
N TRP A 26 -15.22 -12.52 8.58
CA TRP A 26 -15.37 -13.05 9.93
C TRP A 26 -15.36 -14.58 10.02
N VAL A 27 -15.15 -15.08 11.25
CA VAL A 27 -15.27 -16.52 11.56
C VAL A 27 -16.37 -16.77 12.58
N ARG A 28 -17.43 -17.49 12.18
CA ARG A 28 -18.51 -17.96 13.07
C ARG A 28 -18.48 -19.48 13.29
N ARG A 29 -19.16 -19.94 14.33
CA ARG A 29 -19.28 -21.37 14.69
C ARG A 29 -20.03 -22.11 13.59
N GLY A 30 -19.32 -23.01 12.90
CA GLY A 30 -19.84 -23.74 11.74
C GLY A 30 -19.20 -23.30 10.42
N GLN A 31 -18.52 -22.15 10.41
CA GLN A 31 -17.60 -21.74 9.36
C GLN A 31 -16.20 -22.27 9.68
N SER A 32 -15.50 -22.74 8.66
CA SER A 32 -14.21 -23.43 8.83
C SER A 32 -13.01 -22.47 8.76
N VAL A 33 -13.14 -21.41 7.97
CA VAL A 33 -12.13 -20.37 7.69
C VAL A 33 -12.91 -19.11 7.28
N GLY A 34 -12.49 -17.93 7.71
CA GLY A 34 -12.96 -16.63 7.19
C GLY A 34 -11.88 -16.04 6.29
N ASP A 35 -12.23 -15.16 5.35
CA ASP A 35 -11.21 -14.56 4.50
C ASP A 35 -10.29 -13.65 5.34
N ASN A 36 -8.99 -13.76 5.07
CA ASN A 36 -7.95 -12.96 5.70
C ASN A 36 -6.90 -12.59 4.65
N ILE A 37 -7.22 -12.69 3.36
CA ILE A 37 -6.26 -12.61 2.26
C ILE A 37 -6.55 -11.40 1.39
N VAL A 38 -7.78 -11.23 0.93
CA VAL A 38 -8.16 -10.12 0.06
C VAL A 38 -8.78 -9.00 0.91
N PHE A 39 -8.75 -7.78 0.37
CA PHE A 39 -9.40 -6.58 0.92
C PHE A 39 -10.24 -6.03 -0.23
N PRO A 40 -11.32 -5.29 0.04
CA PRO A 40 -12.04 -4.56 -0.98
C PRO A 40 -11.09 -3.74 -1.84
N GLY A 41 -11.28 -3.75 -3.16
CA GLY A 41 -10.46 -2.98 -4.10
C GLY A 41 -8.95 -3.26 -4.11
N TRP A 42 -8.48 -4.29 -3.38
CA TRP A 42 -7.13 -4.84 -3.48
C TRP A 42 -7.07 -5.98 -4.51
N ASP A 43 -8.18 -6.39 -5.11
CA ASP A 43 -8.24 -7.33 -6.22
C ASP A 43 -9.09 -6.74 -7.37
N GLU A 44 -8.52 -5.78 -8.11
CA GLU A 44 -9.23 -5.14 -9.22
C GLU A 44 -9.44 -6.08 -10.42
N ASN A 45 -8.65 -7.15 -10.51
CA ASN A 45 -8.69 -8.10 -11.62
C ASN A 45 -9.61 -9.32 -11.34
N ASN A 46 -10.08 -9.45 -10.09
CA ASN A 46 -10.99 -10.45 -9.56
C ASN A 46 -10.44 -11.90 -9.67
N ASP A 47 -9.14 -12.08 -9.41
CA ASP A 47 -8.43 -13.37 -9.40
C ASP A 47 -8.28 -14.00 -8.00
N PHE A 48 -8.84 -13.36 -6.98
CA PHE A 48 -8.79 -13.73 -5.56
C PHE A 48 -7.37 -13.66 -4.97
N ILE A 49 -6.49 -12.84 -5.56
CA ILE A 49 -5.16 -12.55 -5.05
C ILE A 49 -5.01 -11.03 -4.95
N SER A 50 -4.47 -10.56 -3.84
CA SER A 50 -4.19 -9.14 -3.63
C SER A 50 -3.23 -8.59 -4.71
N ASP A 51 -3.62 -7.53 -5.41
CA ASP A 51 -2.84 -6.71 -6.34
C ASP A 51 -1.57 -6.13 -5.71
N PHE A 52 -1.50 -6.08 -4.37
CA PHE A 52 -0.33 -5.64 -3.61
C PHE A 52 0.54 -6.80 -3.11
N ASN A 53 0.17 -8.04 -3.41
CA ASN A 53 0.87 -9.25 -3.01
C ASN A 53 0.57 -10.43 -3.96
N GLN A 54 0.78 -10.22 -5.26
CA GLN A 54 0.35 -11.10 -6.34
C GLN A 54 1.10 -12.45 -6.38
N ASN A 55 2.22 -12.55 -5.67
CA ASN A 55 2.98 -13.78 -5.56
C ASN A 55 2.56 -14.65 -4.36
N ASP A 56 1.61 -14.19 -3.53
CA ASP A 56 1.00 -14.98 -2.46
C ASP A 56 -0.03 -15.96 -3.04
N ASN A 57 0.09 -17.24 -2.68
CA ASN A 57 -0.84 -18.26 -3.13
C ASN A 57 -0.92 -19.42 -2.15
N ALA A 58 -1.98 -20.23 -2.28
CA ALA A 58 -2.24 -21.37 -1.39
C ALA A 58 -1.11 -22.43 -1.33
N THR A 59 -0.21 -22.47 -2.33
CA THR A 59 0.90 -23.43 -2.37
C THR A 59 2.19 -22.85 -1.78
N ILE A 60 2.41 -21.55 -1.96
CA ILE A 60 3.58 -20.81 -1.50
C ILE A 60 3.05 -19.54 -0.82
N PRO A 61 2.72 -19.61 0.48
CA PRO A 61 2.22 -18.43 1.18
C PRO A 61 3.34 -17.39 1.30
N ASN A 62 3.01 -16.14 0.99
CA ASN A 62 3.89 -15.00 1.15
C ASN A 62 3.16 -13.86 1.83
N SER A 63 3.63 -13.45 2.99
CA SER A 63 3.03 -12.35 3.77
C SER A 63 3.77 -11.03 3.59
N LEU A 64 4.83 -10.97 2.78
CA LEU A 64 5.58 -9.75 2.50
C LEU A 64 4.97 -9.07 1.28
N PRO A 65 4.46 -7.83 1.38
CA PRO A 65 3.82 -7.17 0.25
C PRO A 65 4.79 -6.91 -0.90
N ASP A 66 4.27 -6.92 -2.14
CA ASP A 66 5.04 -6.72 -3.36
C ASP A 66 5.79 -5.38 -3.36
N TYR A 67 5.20 -4.32 -2.78
CA TYR A 67 5.85 -3.00 -2.65
C TYR A 67 7.03 -2.98 -1.65
N GLU A 68 7.25 -4.06 -0.90
CA GLU A 68 8.40 -4.26 -0.02
C GLU A 68 9.38 -5.32 -0.54
N GLU A 69 9.02 -6.05 -1.59
CA GLU A 69 9.80 -7.17 -2.10
C GLU A 69 10.79 -6.79 -3.20
N PRO A 70 12.00 -7.38 -3.20
CA PRO A 70 12.93 -7.20 -4.31
C PRO A 70 12.32 -7.56 -5.66
N PHE A 71 12.61 -6.76 -6.67
CA PHE A 71 12.10 -6.79 -8.05
C PHE A 71 10.62 -6.40 -8.19
N LEU A 72 9.76 -6.80 -7.25
CA LEU A 72 8.32 -6.51 -7.30
C LEU A 72 8.01 -5.06 -6.92
N ARG A 73 8.74 -4.51 -5.94
CA ARG A 73 8.58 -3.12 -5.46
C ARG A 73 8.76 -2.06 -6.55
N PHE A 74 9.40 -2.41 -7.66
CA PHE A 74 9.49 -1.53 -8.82
C PHE A 74 8.12 -1.32 -9.48
N ALA A 75 7.35 -2.40 -9.63
CA ALA A 75 6.06 -2.37 -10.33
C ALA A 75 4.95 -1.85 -9.43
N VAL A 76 4.90 -2.28 -8.16
CA VAL A 76 3.83 -1.97 -7.22
C VAL A 76 4.13 -0.69 -6.45
N ASP A 77 3.13 0.17 -6.27
CA ASP A 77 3.23 1.37 -5.43
C ASP A 77 2.56 1.11 -4.09
N ARG A 78 3.06 1.73 -3.01
CA ARG A 78 2.44 1.57 -1.70
C ARG A 78 1.04 2.22 -1.68
N PRO A 79 0.06 1.66 -0.96
CA PRO A 79 -1.31 2.19 -0.92
C PRO A 79 -1.41 3.66 -0.51
N GLU A 80 -0.51 4.15 0.34
CA GLU A 80 -0.49 5.54 0.81
C GLU A 80 -0.36 6.57 -0.32
N PHE A 81 0.27 6.19 -1.44
CA PHE A 81 0.44 7.04 -2.62
C PHE A 81 -0.77 7.05 -3.55
N LEU A 82 -1.77 6.21 -3.29
CA LEU A 82 -2.96 6.10 -4.12
C LEU A 82 -4.01 7.12 -3.69
N PHE A 83 -4.81 7.55 -4.66
CA PHE A 83 -5.95 8.42 -4.41
C PHE A 83 -7.20 7.57 -4.21
N GLY A 84 -8.04 7.97 -3.26
CA GLY A 84 -9.31 7.34 -3.00
C GLY A 84 -10.23 8.23 -2.19
N ILE A 85 -11.49 7.88 -2.19
CA ILE A 85 -12.50 8.52 -1.35
C ILE A 85 -12.41 7.88 0.03
N ASP A 86 -12.47 8.72 1.03
CA ASP A 86 -12.56 8.40 2.45
C ASP A 86 -13.76 9.22 2.95
N LEU A 87 -14.85 8.58 3.41
CA LEU A 87 -16.05 9.27 3.89
C LEU A 87 -16.33 8.98 5.36
N ASN A 88 -15.74 7.94 5.95
CA ASN A 88 -15.75 7.73 7.39
C ASN A 88 -14.68 8.57 8.12
N ASN A 89 -13.70 9.11 7.39
CA ASN A 89 -12.69 10.09 7.82
C ASN A 89 -11.68 9.58 8.84
N ASN A 90 -11.30 8.31 8.75
CA ASN A 90 -10.31 7.65 9.62
C ASN A 90 -8.86 7.66 9.04
N ASP A 91 -8.59 8.51 8.03
CA ASP A 91 -7.32 8.63 7.30
C ASP A 91 -6.91 7.41 6.45
N TRP A 92 -7.86 6.56 6.09
CA TRP A 92 -7.62 5.49 5.14
C TRP A 92 -8.71 5.46 4.09
N ILE A 93 -8.36 5.03 2.88
CA ILE A 93 -9.28 5.08 1.73
C ILE A 93 -10.37 4.04 1.96
N ASP A 94 -11.65 4.45 1.95
CA ASP A 94 -12.82 3.58 2.14
C ASP A 94 -12.73 2.29 1.32
N ARG A 95 -12.26 2.42 0.06
CA ARG A 95 -12.13 1.30 -0.87
C ARG A 95 -11.11 0.26 -0.40
N PHE A 96 -10.15 0.60 0.46
CA PHE A 96 -9.03 -0.23 0.89
C PHE A 96 -9.14 -0.66 2.36
N GLU A 97 -10.29 -0.43 2.98
CA GLU A 97 -10.54 -0.82 4.36
C GLU A 97 -11.18 -2.20 4.41
N ASP A 98 -11.01 -2.84 5.55
CA ASP A 98 -11.60 -4.11 5.94
C ASP A 98 -11.88 -3.97 7.44
N ASP A 99 -12.98 -4.54 7.91
CA ASP A 99 -13.31 -4.59 9.33
C ASP A 99 -13.60 -6.02 9.83
N VAL A 100 -14.70 -6.25 10.54
CA VAL A 100 -15.20 -7.59 10.95
C VAL A 100 -16.70 -7.48 11.26
N LEU A 101 -17.39 -6.59 10.56
CA LEU A 101 -18.76 -6.16 10.82
C LEU A 101 -19.64 -6.52 9.61
N PRO A 102 -20.95 -6.76 9.81
CA PRO A 102 -21.82 -7.12 8.70
C PRO A 102 -21.95 -5.95 7.70
N ASP A 103 -22.01 -6.27 6.40
CA ASP A 103 -22.14 -5.31 5.30
C ASP A 103 -23.55 -4.71 5.15
N TYR A 104 -23.96 -3.96 6.16
CA TYR A 104 -25.13 -3.14 6.06
C TYR A 104 -24.84 -1.87 5.25
N LEU A 105 -25.86 -1.35 4.55
CA LEU A 105 -25.77 -0.04 3.88
C LEU A 105 -25.33 1.09 4.84
N TYR A 106 -25.65 0.95 6.13
CA TYR A 106 -25.13 1.75 7.23
C TYR A 106 -24.73 0.80 8.35
N LYS A 107 -23.56 0.99 8.95
CA LYS A 107 -23.11 0.19 10.10
C LYS A 107 -24.18 0.17 11.20
N ALA A 108 -24.20 -0.90 11.99
CA ALA A 108 -25.14 -1.03 13.10
C ALA A 108 -25.06 0.20 14.03
N ASP A 109 -26.21 0.59 14.59
CA ASP A 109 -26.36 1.81 15.41
C ASP A 109 -26.13 3.14 14.66
N ARG A 110 -26.04 3.12 13.32
CA ARG A 110 -25.94 4.32 12.50
C ARG A 110 -27.20 4.59 11.68
N ARG A 111 -27.47 5.86 11.38
CA ARG A 111 -28.47 6.29 10.40
C ARG A 111 -28.04 7.60 9.78
N GLY A 112 -28.23 7.71 8.47
CA GLY A 112 -27.88 8.92 7.77
C GLY A 112 -28.36 8.94 6.33
N TYR A 113 -27.71 9.81 5.56
CA TYR A 113 -27.78 9.83 4.11
C TYR A 113 -26.43 10.27 3.53
N ASN A 114 -26.19 9.86 2.29
CA ASN A 114 -25.22 10.49 1.40
C ASN A 114 -25.97 10.96 0.15
N ALA A 115 -25.88 12.25 -0.14
CA ALA A 115 -26.48 12.84 -1.33
C ALA A 115 -25.42 13.60 -2.12
N PHE A 116 -25.36 13.36 -3.42
CA PHE A 116 -24.39 14.01 -4.30
C PHE A 116 -24.98 14.36 -5.67
N VAL A 117 -24.37 15.34 -6.33
CA VAL A 117 -24.65 15.74 -7.70
C VAL A 117 -23.34 15.74 -8.47
N GLY A 118 -23.32 15.07 -9.62
CA GLY A 118 -22.20 15.06 -10.55
C GLY A 118 -22.53 15.84 -11.82
N LEU A 119 -21.54 16.56 -12.34
CA LEU A 119 -21.61 17.28 -13.61
C LEU A 119 -20.37 16.93 -14.45
N ASP A 120 -20.60 16.43 -15.65
CA ASP A 120 -19.57 16.29 -16.68
C ASP A 120 -19.41 17.64 -17.37
N ILE A 121 -18.35 18.37 -17.02
CA ILE A 121 -18.07 19.70 -17.57
C ILE A 121 -17.48 19.57 -18.98
N ALA A 122 -16.75 18.49 -19.22
CA ALA A 122 -16.21 18.06 -20.52
C ALA A 122 -16.11 16.53 -20.55
N PRO A 123 -15.87 15.88 -21.71
CA PRO A 123 -15.75 14.41 -21.78
C PRO A 123 -14.72 13.79 -20.82
N ASP A 124 -13.67 14.55 -20.53
CA ASP A 124 -12.54 14.13 -19.69
C ASP A 124 -12.53 14.81 -18.31
N VAL A 125 -13.56 15.61 -17.98
CA VAL A 125 -13.63 16.43 -16.75
C VAL A 125 -14.97 16.25 -16.06
N ARG A 126 -14.94 15.75 -14.82
CA ARG A 126 -16.13 15.60 -13.99
C ARG A 126 -15.96 16.27 -12.63
N LEU A 127 -16.98 17.00 -12.22
CA LEU A 127 -17.09 17.61 -10.90
C LEU A 127 -18.23 16.91 -10.14
N LEU A 128 -17.99 16.57 -8.88
CA LEU A 128 -18.97 15.99 -7.98
C LEU A 128 -19.01 16.85 -6.71
N LEU A 129 -20.22 17.15 -6.25
CA LEU A 129 -20.47 17.84 -4.98
C LEU A 129 -21.40 16.97 -4.15
N GLY A 130 -21.05 16.71 -2.89
CA GLY A 130 -21.81 15.82 -2.03
C GLY A 130 -21.86 16.24 -0.56
N ARG A 131 -22.82 15.66 0.15
CA ARG A 131 -23.07 15.84 1.58
C ARG A 131 -23.41 14.50 2.20
N VAL A 132 -22.67 14.16 3.24
CA VAL A 132 -22.95 13.07 4.18
C VAL A 132 -23.40 13.67 5.50
N ASP A 133 -24.45 13.10 6.08
CA ASP A 133 -24.91 13.34 7.46
C ASP A 133 -25.32 11.99 8.02
N GLU A 134 -24.48 11.46 8.90
CA GLU A 134 -24.66 10.20 9.61
C GLU A 134 -24.61 10.44 11.11
N ARG A 135 -25.42 9.70 11.87
CA ARG A 135 -25.48 9.79 13.32
C ARG A 135 -25.47 8.41 13.95
N MET A 136 -24.77 8.31 15.08
CA MET A 136 -24.73 7.14 15.95
C MET A 136 -25.68 7.37 17.14
N PHE A 137 -26.67 6.47 17.31
CA PHE A 137 -27.72 6.70 18.30
C PHE A 137 -27.30 6.43 19.74
N SER A 138 -26.47 5.40 19.96
CA SER A 138 -26.09 4.99 21.32
C SER A 138 -25.25 6.03 22.05
N GLN A 139 -24.42 6.80 21.32
CA GLN A 139 -23.39 7.67 21.90
C GLN A 139 -23.50 9.14 21.47
N GLN A 140 -24.57 9.55 20.79
CA GLN A 140 -24.77 10.93 20.32
C GLN A 140 -23.59 11.47 19.49
N ARG A 141 -23.02 10.63 18.63
CA ARG A 141 -21.94 10.98 17.71
C ARG A 141 -22.49 11.20 16.31
N ALA A 142 -21.78 11.98 15.50
CA ALA A 142 -22.16 12.29 14.12
C ALA A 142 -20.93 12.38 13.20
N ASN A 143 -21.12 12.01 11.94
CA ASN A 143 -20.23 12.27 10.82
C ASN A 143 -20.95 13.15 9.81
N GLU A 144 -20.50 14.39 9.72
CA GLU A 144 -21.04 15.41 8.85
C GLU A 144 -19.96 15.91 7.89
N SER A 145 -19.99 15.40 6.66
CA SER A 145 -19.02 15.77 5.62
C SER A 145 -19.68 16.49 4.44
N THR A 146 -19.17 17.65 4.05
CA THR A 146 -19.52 18.30 2.77
C THR A 146 -18.29 18.30 1.88
N TYR A 147 -18.40 17.78 0.66
CA TYR A 147 -17.25 17.53 -0.17
C TYR A 147 -17.45 17.93 -1.62
N GLY A 148 -16.34 18.28 -2.26
CA GLY A 148 -16.23 18.44 -3.70
C GLY A 148 -15.10 17.56 -4.22
N LEU A 149 -15.34 16.89 -5.34
CA LEU A 149 -14.38 16.05 -6.05
C LEU A 149 -14.30 16.51 -7.50
N PHE A 150 -13.14 16.98 -7.91
CA PHE A 150 -12.79 17.23 -9.29
C PHE A 150 -11.96 16.07 -9.82
N THR A 151 -12.32 15.60 -11.02
CA THR A 151 -11.58 14.56 -11.73
C THR A 151 -11.31 15.00 -13.16
N PHE A 152 -10.07 14.80 -13.58
CA PHE A 152 -9.63 14.95 -14.95
C PHE A 152 -8.85 13.70 -15.35
N ASP A 153 -9.22 13.08 -16.45
CA ASP A 153 -8.54 11.91 -16.97
C ASP A 153 -8.55 11.94 -18.49
N ARG A 154 -7.36 12.13 -19.08
CA ARG A 154 -7.23 12.25 -20.51
C ARG A 154 -6.03 11.49 -21.03
N ASN A 155 -6.23 10.77 -22.11
CA ASN A 155 -5.18 10.11 -22.88
C ASN A 155 -4.96 10.82 -24.22
N TRP A 156 -3.76 11.34 -24.46
CA TRP A 156 -3.38 11.95 -25.74
C TRP A 156 -2.53 11.00 -26.56
N ALA A 157 -2.91 10.83 -27.82
CA ALA A 157 -2.09 10.13 -28.79
C ALA A 157 -0.70 10.77 -28.90
N GLY A 158 0.36 9.96 -28.75
CA GLY A 158 1.75 10.40 -28.86
C GLY A 158 2.32 11.11 -27.62
N PHE A 159 1.58 11.23 -26.52
CA PHE A 159 2.11 11.68 -25.23
C PHE A 159 1.86 10.62 -24.14
N GLY A 160 0.60 10.23 -23.96
CA GLY A 160 0.15 9.29 -22.93
C GLY A 160 -0.99 9.85 -22.09
N ARG A 161 -1.18 9.31 -20.88
CA ARG A 161 -2.33 9.59 -20.00
C ARG A 161 -1.96 10.54 -18.88
N VAL A 162 -2.78 11.56 -18.64
CA VAL A 162 -2.70 12.41 -17.44
C VAL A 162 -3.99 12.27 -16.64
N ARG A 163 -3.84 12.06 -15.35
CA ARG A 163 -4.90 11.99 -14.37
C ARG A 163 -4.67 13.05 -13.30
N VAL A 164 -5.68 13.84 -12.99
CA VAL A 164 -5.67 14.81 -11.91
C VAL A 164 -6.95 14.64 -11.11
N PHE A 165 -6.82 14.34 -9.83
CA PHE A 165 -7.93 14.22 -8.89
C PHE A 165 -7.71 15.18 -7.74
N GLU A 166 -8.78 15.83 -7.32
CA GLU A 166 -8.75 16.85 -6.28
C GLU A 166 -10.02 16.73 -5.45
N MET A 167 -9.89 16.41 -4.18
CA MET A 167 -11.00 16.33 -3.24
C MET A 167 -10.80 17.30 -2.10
N LEU A 168 -11.79 18.15 -1.84
CA LEU A 168 -11.83 19.03 -0.68
C LEU A 168 -13.08 18.71 0.12
N LYS A 169 -12.90 18.45 1.42
CA LYS A 169 -13.96 18.12 2.37
C LYS A 169 -13.93 19.11 3.55
N ARG A 170 -15.11 19.54 3.99
CA ARG A 170 -15.32 20.07 5.34
C ARG A 170 -15.97 18.97 6.16
N VAL A 171 -15.28 18.51 7.19
CA VAL A 171 -15.67 17.36 7.99
C VAL A 171 -15.93 17.79 9.43
N LYS A 172 -16.95 17.18 10.03
CA LYS A 172 -17.23 17.17 11.46
C LYS A 172 -17.55 15.74 11.85
N ASP A 173 -16.57 15.02 12.32
CA ASP A 173 -16.73 13.61 12.62
C ASP A 173 -16.39 13.28 14.08
N THR A 174 -17.21 12.46 14.69
CA THR A 174 -17.03 12.01 16.07
C THR A 174 -17.32 10.53 16.23
N ILE A 175 -17.60 9.83 15.12
CA ILE A 175 -17.93 8.41 15.09
C ILE A 175 -16.63 7.64 14.82
N PRO A 176 -16.08 6.89 15.78
CA PRO A 176 -14.86 6.13 15.54
C PRO A 176 -15.14 5.00 14.56
N ASP A 177 -14.24 4.86 13.60
CA ASP A 177 -14.29 3.85 12.56
C ASP A 177 -12.98 3.05 12.51
N ASP A 178 -12.81 2.16 13.50
CA ASP A 178 -11.65 1.28 13.59
C ASP A 178 -11.61 0.33 12.37
N ARG A 179 -10.40 0.08 11.86
CA ARG A 179 -10.17 -0.76 10.67
C ARG A 179 -9.14 -1.85 10.93
N ARG A 180 -9.03 -2.82 10.02
CA ARG A 180 -7.91 -3.77 10.00
C ARG A 180 -6.69 -3.16 9.33
N ALA A 181 -5.52 -3.58 9.82
CA ALA A 181 -4.28 -3.27 9.14
C ALA A 181 -4.25 -3.97 7.77
N PRO A 182 -3.85 -3.28 6.69
CA PRO A 182 -3.93 -3.77 5.31
C PRO A 182 -3.04 -4.99 5.05
N THR A 183 -2.01 -5.19 5.86
CA THR A 183 -1.08 -6.31 5.72
C THR A 183 -0.87 -6.98 7.08
N PRO A 184 -0.86 -8.31 7.15
CA PRO A 184 -0.53 -9.01 8.38
C PRO A 184 0.90 -8.66 8.80
N PHE A 185 1.08 -8.30 10.07
CA PHE A 185 2.43 -8.19 10.62
C PHE A 185 3.04 -9.60 10.59
N LEU A 186 4.29 -9.73 10.11
CA LEU A 186 5.01 -11.03 9.99
C LEU A 186 5.02 -11.87 11.28
N THR A 187 4.71 -11.25 12.43
CA THR A 187 4.70 -11.84 13.76
C THR A 187 3.30 -11.99 14.38
N ALA A 188 2.24 -11.52 13.73
CA ALA A 188 0.88 -11.52 14.28
C ALA A 188 0.04 -12.68 13.69
N PRO A 189 -0.67 -13.47 14.53
CA PRO A 189 -1.55 -14.54 14.06
C PRO A 189 -2.83 -14.05 13.38
N ALA A 190 -3.16 -12.76 13.50
CA ALA A 190 -4.28 -12.09 12.84
C ALA A 190 -3.90 -10.62 12.54
N ARG A 191 -4.57 -10.01 11.55
CA ARG A 191 -4.43 -8.57 11.23
C ARG A 191 -4.84 -7.75 12.46
N PRO A 192 -3.96 -6.90 13.03
CA PRO A 192 -4.33 -6.11 14.19
C PRO A 192 -5.38 -5.07 13.83
N LEU A 193 -6.21 -4.74 14.82
CA LEU A 193 -7.13 -3.61 14.75
C LEU A 193 -6.30 -2.32 14.85
N VAL A 194 -6.55 -1.40 13.93
CA VAL A 194 -6.02 -0.04 13.93
C VAL A 194 -7.14 0.85 14.46
N PRO A 195 -7.04 1.33 15.71
CA PRO A 195 -8.06 2.20 16.29
C PRO A 195 -8.10 3.54 15.57
N ASP A 196 -9.30 4.03 15.31
CA ASP A 196 -9.50 5.35 14.75
C ASP A 196 -9.30 6.43 15.82
N ILE A 197 -8.37 7.34 15.56
CA ILE A 197 -8.02 8.46 16.43
C ILE A 197 -8.86 9.71 16.18
N LEU A 198 -9.86 9.63 15.28
CA LEU A 198 -10.72 10.73 14.85
C LEU A 198 -9.91 11.93 14.32
N PRO A 199 -9.09 11.74 13.27
CA PRO A 199 -8.26 12.82 12.73
C PRO A 199 -9.10 13.96 12.12
N ALA A 200 -10.40 13.76 11.90
CA ALA A 200 -11.28 14.72 11.23
C ALA A 200 -12.39 15.32 12.14
N ALA A 201 -12.11 15.51 13.43
CA ALA A 201 -13.11 15.95 14.43
C ALA A 201 -13.92 17.20 14.05
N ASP A 202 -13.23 18.24 13.60
CA ASP A 202 -13.83 19.38 12.91
C ASP A 202 -12.73 20.00 12.01
N THR A 203 -12.62 19.49 10.79
CA THR A 203 -11.40 19.64 9.99
C THR A 203 -11.71 20.02 8.54
N TRP A 204 -10.79 20.75 7.91
CA TRP A 204 -10.70 20.83 6.45
C TRP A 204 -9.73 19.77 5.97
N VAL A 205 -10.21 18.87 5.11
CA VAL A 205 -9.41 17.78 4.55
C VAL A 205 -9.30 17.98 3.05
N ASN A 206 -8.09 17.88 2.52
CA ASN A 206 -7.83 17.98 1.10
C ASN A 206 -6.95 16.82 0.65
N SER A 207 -7.26 16.28 -0.52
CA SER A 207 -6.45 15.27 -1.20
C SER A 207 -6.28 15.64 -2.66
N SER A 208 -5.05 15.91 -3.05
CA SER A 208 -4.63 16.22 -4.42
C SER A 208 -3.81 15.07 -4.97
N PHE A 209 -4.13 14.63 -6.19
CA PHE A 209 -3.39 13.57 -6.88
C PHE A 209 -3.17 13.93 -8.35
N ILE A 210 -1.94 13.73 -8.81
CA ILE A 210 -1.55 13.90 -10.20
C ILE A 210 -0.77 12.66 -10.63
N ALA A 211 -1.18 12.03 -11.72
CA ALA A 211 -0.42 10.97 -12.37
C ALA A 211 -0.23 11.27 -13.86
N VAL A 212 0.99 11.04 -14.34
CA VAL A 212 1.39 11.20 -15.73
C VAL A 212 2.05 9.90 -16.16
N ASP A 213 1.45 9.22 -17.13
CA ASP A 213 1.98 8.03 -17.79
C ASP A 213 2.38 8.43 -19.21
N HIS A 214 3.68 8.60 -19.45
CA HIS A 214 4.22 9.04 -20.72
C HIS A 214 4.77 7.87 -21.53
N LEU A 215 4.16 7.65 -22.70
CA LEU A 215 4.39 6.49 -23.59
C LEU A 215 4.76 6.92 -25.02
N ALA A 216 5.22 8.16 -25.21
CA ALA A 216 5.50 8.70 -26.54
C ALA A 216 6.65 8.00 -27.28
N VAL A 217 7.61 7.43 -26.55
CA VAL A 217 8.82 6.80 -27.10
C VAL A 217 8.66 5.28 -27.02
N PRO A 218 8.73 4.55 -28.15
CA PRO A 218 8.61 3.10 -28.15
C PRO A 218 9.60 2.43 -27.19
N GLY A 219 9.09 1.50 -26.39
CA GLY A 219 9.88 0.77 -25.39
C GLY A 219 10.18 1.55 -24.11
N LEU A 220 10.02 2.89 -24.08
CA LEU A 220 10.24 3.71 -22.88
C LEU A 220 8.91 3.99 -22.17
N GLU A 221 8.84 3.60 -20.90
CA GLU A 221 7.72 3.87 -20.00
C GLU A 221 8.19 4.84 -18.92
N LEU A 222 7.57 6.01 -18.85
CA LEU A 222 7.81 7.00 -17.80
C LEU A 222 6.51 7.22 -17.04
N THR A 223 6.54 7.02 -15.72
CA THR A 223 5.39 7.29 -14.85
C THR A 223 5.81 8.24 -13.73
N SER A 224 5.08 9.33 -13.56
CA SER A 224 5.24 10.25 -12.44
C SER A 224 3.92 10.37 -11.69
N LYS A 225 3.94 10.17 -10.38
CA LYS A 225 2.78 10.34 -9.50
C LYS A 225 3.14 11.31 -8.38
N LEU A 226 2.21 12.19 -8.04
CA LEU A 226 2.28 13.09 -6.90
C LEU A 226 0.95 12.99 -6.15
N LYS A 227 1.04 12.79 -4.84
CA LYS A 227 -0.10 12.88 -3.94
C LYS A 227 0.23 13.87 -2.83
N TYR A 228 -0.71 14.74 -2.51
CA TYR A 228 -0.60 15.68 -1.42
C TYR A 228 -1.91 15.72 -0.66
N ASP A 229 -1.87 15.35 0.61
CA ASP A 229 -3.03 15.41 1.50
C ASP A 229 -2.73 16.40 2.62
N PHE A 230 -3.74 17.12 3.09
CA PHE A 230 -3.63 17.90 4.32
C PHE A 230 -4.91 17.87 5.13
N TYR A 231 -4.72 17.98 6.45
CA TYR A 231 -5.78 18.16 7.43
C TYR A 231 -5.50 19.43 8.19
N HIS A 232 -6.47 20.34 8.20
CA HIS A 232 -6.40 21.58 8.96
C HIS A 232 -7.56 21.63 9.95
N GLN A 233 -7.23 21.45 11.23
CA GLN A 233 -8.19 21.47 12.33
C GLN A 233 -8.76 22.87 12.50
N VAL A 234 -10.06 22.94 12.72
CA VAL A 234 -10.77 24.19 13.03
C VAL A 234 -10.97 24.37 14.54
N LEU A 235 -10.88 23.28 15.31
CA LEU A 235 -10.94 23.33 16.78
C LEU A 235 -9.66 23.93 17.35
N ASP A 236 -9.83 24.69 18.43
CA ASP A 236 -8.73 25.02 19.33
C ASP A 236 -8.42 23.79 20.20
N ASP A 237 -7.15 23.38 20.26
CA ASP A 237 -6.67 22.20 21.03
C ASP A 237 -7.40 20.89 20.66
N PRO A 238 -7.30 20.44 19.39
CA PRO A 238 -7.94 19.21 18.94
C PRO A 238 -7.38 17.99 19.70
N ARG A 239 -8.25 17.05 20.07
CA ARG A 239 -7.90 15.87 20.85
C ARG A 239 -8.58 14.62 20.32
N ASP A 240 -7.90 13.48 20.46
CA ASP A 240 -8.46 12.18 20.16
C ASP A 240 -9.44 11.69 21.27
N LEU A 241 -9.99 10.49 21.10
CA LEU A 241 -10.87 9.84 22.06
C LEU A 241 -10.27 9.62 23.46
N ASN A 242 -8.95 9.55 23.55
CA ASN A 242 -8.20 9.33 24.79
C ASN A 242 -7.65 10.65 25.37
N GLU A 243 -8.17 11.79 24.92
CA GLU A 243 -7.76 13.14 25.30
C GLU A 243 -6.30 13.49 24.92
N ARG A 244 -5.69 12.76 23.99
CA ARG A 244 -4.34 13.03 23.51
C ARG A 244 -4.36 14.20 22.51
N PRO A 245 -3.41 15.14 22.61
CA PRO A 245 -3.36 16.28 21.69
C PRO A 245 -3.09 15.86 20.24
N LEU A 246 -3.94 16.35 19.33
CA LEU A 246 -3.75 16.27 17.89
C LEU A 246 -3.03 17.53 17.38
N ARG A 247 -2.38 17.43 16.24
CA ARG A 247 -1.78 18.58 15.55
C ARG A 247 -2.85 19.39 14.83
N ASP A 248 -2.73 20.71 14.87
CA ASP A 248 -3.64 21.62 14.16
C ASP A 248 -3.54 21.49 12.63
N PHE A 249 -2.35 21.11 12.15
CA PHE A 249 -2.09 20.88 10.74
C PHE A 249 -1.27 19.61 10.55
N THR A 250 -1.78 18.69 9.74
CA THR A 250 -1.02 17.56 9.21
C THR A 250 -1.01 17.55 7.70
N SER A 251 0.00 16.90 7.13
CA SER A 251 0.10 16.72 5.70
C SER A 251 0.86 15.48 5.33
N PHE A 252 0.45 14.88 4.22
CA PHE A 252 1.17 13.84 3.50
C PHE A 252 1.65 14.40 2.15
N LEU A 253 2.89 14.12 1.77
CA LEU A 253 3.44 14.39 0.45
C LEU A 253 4.15 13.15 -0.06
N GLY A 254 3.59 12.54 -1.10
CA GLY A 254 4.14 11.40 -1.81
C GLY A 254 4.52 11.78 -3.24
N VAL A 255 5.74 11.46 -3.66
CA VAL A 255 6.17 11.61 -5.07
C VAL A 255 6.83 10.33 -5.54
N ILE A 256 6.32 9.76 -6.63
CA ILE A 256 6.88 8.57 -7.29
C ILE A 256 7.28 8.94 -8.70
N ASN A 257 8.50 8.59 -9.10
CA ASN A 257 8.95 8.65 -10.48
C ASN A 257 9.49 7.28 -10.88
N LYS A 258 9.00 6.73 -11.99
CA LYS A 258 9.43 5.47 -12.58
C LYS A 258 9.87 5.72 -14.02
N ALA A 259 10.96 5.07 -14.41
CA ALA A 259 11.40 4.98 -15.78
C ALA A 259 11.78 3.54 -16.07
N SER A 260 11.23 2.95 -17.13
CA SER A 260 11.60 1.61 -17.59
C SER A 260 11.82 1.63 -19.09
N TYR A 261 12.77 0.84 -19.59
CA TYR A 261 12.98 0.70 -21.03
C TYR A 261 13.06 -0.77 -21.40
N THR A 262 12.25 -1.22 -22.36
CA THR A 262 12.29 -2.59 -22.86
C THR A 262 13.08 -2.63 -24.17
N ALA A 263 14.22 -3.33 -24.15
CA ALA A 263 15.07 -3.56 -25.31
C ALA A 263 15.05 -5.04 -25.71
N GLU A 264 14.79 -5.32 -26.99
CA GLU A 264 14.76 -6.67 -27.54
C GLU A 264 15.82 -6.85 -28.62
N TRP A 265 16.63 -7.91 -28.49
CA TRP A 265 17.67 -8.29 -29.45
C TRP A 265 17.65 -9.80 -29.69
N GLY A 266 16.91 -10.23 -30.71
CA GLY A 266 16.75 -11.64 -31.05
C GLY A 266 15.99 -12.40 -29.97
N SER A 267 16.64 -13.36 -29.31
CA SER A 267 16.05 -14.12 -28.20
C SER A 267 16.29 -13.48 -26.82
N PHE A 268 17.00 -12.35 -26.76
CA PHE A 268 17.34 -11.64 -25.55
C PHE A 268 16.43 -10.42 -25.34
N LEU A 269 15.87 -10.31 -24.14
CA LEU A 269 15.09 -9.16 -23.69
C LEU A 269 15.76 -8.57 -22.46
N LEU A 270 15.92 -7.25 -22.43
CA LEU A 270 16.50 -6.49 -21.33
C LEU A 270 15.54 -5.38 -20.92
N ARG A 271 15.27 -5.28 -19.62
CA ARG A 271 14.43 -4.24 -19.03
C ARG A 271 15.14 -3.56 -17.86
N PRO A 272 15.98 -2.54 -18.11
CA PRO A 272 16.38 -1.60 -17.07
C PRO A 272 15.18 -0.82 -16.53
N GLY A 273 15.22 -0.52 -15.24
CA GLY A 273 14.23 0.28 -14.54
C GLY A 273 14.87 1.15 -13.45
N LEU A 274 14.38 2.37 -13.30
CA LEU A 274 14.70 3.29 -12.20
C LEU A 274 13.39 3.73 -11.55
N LYS A 275 13.33 3.68 -10.22
CA LYS A 275 12.20 4.17 -9.43
C LYS A 275 12.74 5.05 -8.30
N SER A 276 12.10 6.18 -8.07
CA SER A 276 12.36 7.08 -6.95
C SER A 276 11.04 7.32 -6.23
N GLU A 277 11.03 7.08 -4.93
CA GLU A 277 9.90 7.35 -4.04
C GLU A 277 10.35 8.35 -2.98
N TYR A 278 9.59 9.42 -2.82
CA TYR A 278 9.74 10.37 -1.73
C TYR A 278 8.47 10.35 -0.89
N PHE A 279 8.63 10.23 0.41
CA PHE A 279 7.55 10.16 1.38
C PHE A 279 7.81 11.17 2.48
N ARG A 280 6.80 11.98 2.80
CA ARG A 280 6.82 12.86 3.96
C ARG A 280 5.42 12.91 4.57
N GLN A 281 5.31 12.56 5.82
CA GLN A 281 4.08 12.60 6.59
C GLN A 281 4.35 13.23 7.95
N SER A 282 3.49 14.17 8.34
CA SER A 282 3.35 14.50 9.76
C SER A 282 2.26 13.62 10.37
N GLU A 283 2.55 13.09 11.55
CA GLU A 283 1.59 12.27 12.29
C GLU A 283 0.54 13.15 12.98
N PHE A 284 -0.68 12.62 13.13
CA PHE A 284 -1.80 13.36 13.73
C PHE A 284 -1.59 13.65 15.20
N LEU A 285 -1.01 12.71 15.94
CA LEU A 285 -0.72 12.90 17.35
C LEU A 285 0.53 13.77 17.52
N GLN A 286 0.48 14.72 18.46
CA GLN A 286 1.64 15.60 18.72
C GLN A 286 2.84 14.85 19.29
N GLU A 287 2.60 13.76 20.01
CA GLU A 287 3.62 12.91 20.62
C GLU A 287 4.37 12.04 19.60
N GLU A 288 3.79 11.84 18.42
CA GLU A 288 4.40 11.04 17.36
C GLU A 288 5.35 11.86 16.50
N GLU A 289 6.49 11.25 16.18
CA GLU A 289 7.50 11.84 15.32
C GLU A 289 7.07 11.75 13.85
N PRO A 290 7.27 12.81 13.06
CA PRO A 290 6.97 12.78 11.64
C PRO A 290 7.83 11.73 10.93
N ARG A 291 7.31 11.17 9.84
CA ARG A 291 8.05 10.26 8.96
C ARG A 291 8.48 10.99 7.70
N GLN A 292 9.75 10.88 7.35
CA GLN A 292 10.26 11.39 6.09
C GLN A 292 11.33 10.46 5.56
N HIS A 293 11.16 9.95 4.35
CA HIS A 293 12.16 9.05 3.75
C HIS A 293 12.19 9.15 2.23
N TRP A 294 13.29 8.66 1.67
CA TRP A 294 13.45 8.53 0.23
C TRP A 294 13.95 7.12 -0.12
N ALA A 295 13.34 6.49 -1.12
CA ALA A 295 13.78 5.22 -1.67
C ALA A 295 14.13 5.36 -3.15
N GLY A 296 15.39 5.08 -3.50
CA GLY A 296 15.87 4.96 -4.87
C GLY A 296 16.10 3.50 -5.22
N ILE A 297 15.41 3.01 -6.24
CA ILE A 297 15.50 1.64 -6.74
C ILE A 297 16.02 1.69 -8.18
N ALA A 298 17.05 0.90 -8.45
CA ALA A 298 17.52 0.63 -9.80
C ALA A 298 17.49 -0.87 -10.03
N GLN A 299 16.86 -1.31 -11.11
CA GLN A 299 16.81 -2.72 -11.47
C GLN A 299 17.15 -2.95 -12.92
N VAL A 300 17.65 -4.15 -13.21
CA VAL A 300 17.81 -4.65 -14.56
C VAL A 300 17.31 -6.09 -14.57
N LEU A 301 16.28 -6.33 -15.36
CA LEU A 301 15.79 -7.68 -15.64
C LEU A 301 16.27 -8.09 -17.03
N ALA A 302 16.80 -9.29 -17.16
CA ALA A 302 17.19 -9.87 -18.44
C ALA A 302 16.56 -11.24 -18.60
N GLN A 303 16.10 -11.53 -19.81
CA GLN A 303 15.49 -12.79 -20.17
C GLN A 303 16.12 -13.28 -21.47
N THR A 304 16.40 -14.59 -21.54
CA THR A 304 16.82 -15.24 -22.77
C THR A 304 16.15 -16.59 -22.94
N ARG A 305 15.83 -16.96 -24.19
CA ARG A 305 15.41 -18.32 -24.54
C ARG A 305 16.62 -19.10 -25.05
N LEU A 306 17.00 -20.16 -24.33
CA LEU A 306 18.07 -21.08 -24.74
C LEU A 306 17.58 -22.10 -25.78
N THR A 307 16.36 -22.57 -25.61
CA THR A 307 15.65 -23.47 -26.53
C THR A 307 14.19 -23.02 -26.61
N PRO A 308 13.35 -23.55 -27.52
CA PRO A 308 11.92 -23.25 -27.53
C PRO A 308 11.21 -23.52 -26.19
N ASN A 309 11.79 -24.42 -25.38
CA ASN A 309 11.21 -24.94 -24.15
C ASN A 309 12.02 -24.55 -22.90
N THR A 310 13.07 -23.75 -23.05
CA THR A 310 13.97 -23.39 -21.94
C THR A 310 14.22 -21.89 -21.94
N LYS A 311 13.83 -21.25 -20.84
CA LYS A 311 13.97 -19.81 -20.61
C LYS A 311 14.83 -19.60 -19.36
N ILE A 312 15.75 -18.64 -19.44
CA ILE A 312 16.50 -18.13 -18.29
C ILE A 312 16.09 -16.68 -18.05
N GLU A 313 15.86 -16.36 -16.79
CA GLU A 313 15.64 -15.01 -16.29
C GLU A 313 16.70 -14.66 -15.26
N THR A 314 17.19 -13.44 -15.31
CA THR A 314 18.16 -12.93 -14.35
C THR A 314 17.80 -11.51 -13.96
N GLY A 315 17.99 -11.16 -12.70
CA GLY A 315 17.70 -9.83 -12.18
C GLY A 315 18.84 -9.31 -11.32
N LEU A 316 19.12 -8.00 -11.44
CA LEU A 316 19.89 -7.23 -10.46
C LEU A 316 19.00 -6.09 -9.96
N GLU A 317 18.84 -5.96 -8.65
CA GLU A 317 18.21 -4.81 -8.01
C GLU A 317 19.18 -4.16 -7.03
N LEU A 318 19.21 -2.83 -7.05
CA LEU A 318 19.90 -1.96 -6.11
C LEU A 318 18.85 -1.06 -5.46
N LEU A 319 18.77 -1.08 -4.14
CA LEU A 319 17.94 -0.19 -3.34
C LEU A 319 18.85 0.69 -2.47
N ARG A 320 18.53 1.97 -2.44
CA ARG A 320 19.02 2.92 -1.45
C ARG A 320 17.84 3.57 -0.76
N PHE A 321 17.68 3.31 0.52
CA PHE A 321 16.70 3.91 1.40
C PHE A 321 17.40 4.90 2.31
N ARG A 322 16.82 6.10 2.43
CA ARG A 322 17.28 7.15 3.34
C ARG A 322 16.19 7.57 4.28
N ASP A 323 16.47 7.49 5.57
CA ASP A 323 15.67 8.18 6.57
C ASP A 323 16.07 9.65 6.56
N LEU A 324 15.11 10.55 6.45
CA LEU A 324 15.34 11.99 6.34
C LEU A 324 14.90 12.74 7.61
N VAL A 325 14.50 12.02 8.66
CA VAL A 325 14.11 12.59 9.97
C VAL A 325 15.33 12.68 10.87
N ALA A 326 16.15 11.62 10.91
CA ALA A 326 17.36 11.58 11.71
C ALA A 326 18.46 12.47 11.10
N ASP A 327 19.05 13.34 11.92
CA ASP A 327 20.28 14.07 11.56
C ASP A 327 21.48 13.26 12.05
N GLU A 328 22.16 12.57 11.13
CA GLU A 328 23.24 11.65 11.50
C GLU A 328 24.50 12.39 11.98
N ASP A 329 24.67 13.67 11.62
CA ASP A 329 25.80 14.48 12.09
C ASP A 329 25.56 14.95 13.53
N ASP A 330 24.32 15.30 13.87
CA ASP A 330 23.91 15.56 15.26
C ASP A 330 23.94 14.29 16.13
N MET A 331 23.48 13.14 15.61
CA MET A 331 23.60 11.87 16.32
C MET A 331 25.07 11.49 16.58
N LEU A 332 25.96 11.75 15.61
CA LEU A 332 27.40 11.53 15.75
C LEU A 332 28.00 12.45 16.82
N ALA A 333 27.61 13.72 16.82
CA ALA A 333 28.05 14.71 17.80
C ALA A 333 27.57 14.37 19.22
N ARG A 334 26.34 13.83 19.35
CA ARG A 334 25.77 13.38 20.63
C ARG A 334 26.25 12.01 21.08
N GLY A 335 26.91 11.25 20.21
CA GLY A 335 27.41 9.91 20.51
C GLY A 335 26.31 8.86 20.72
N VAL A 336 25.21 8.98 20.00
CA VAL A 336 24.08 8.03 20.11
C VAL A 336 24.37 6.79 19.26
N ALA A 337 24.82 5.71 19.89
CA ALA A 337 25.20 4.48 19.19
C ALA A 337 23.98 3.62 18.78
N VAL A 338 23.22 4.08 17.79
CA VAL A 338 22.02 3.43 17.25
C VAL A 338 22.06 3.37 15.72
N GLU A 339 21.10 2.65 15.12
CA GLU A 339 20.90 2.66 13.66
C GLU A 339 20.32 4.01 13.22
N THR A 340 20.76 4.49 12.06
CA THR A 340 20.36 5.80 11.51
C THR A 340 19.03 5.75 10.75
N GLY A 341 18.58 4.56 10.36
CA GLY A 341 17.46 4.34 9.44
C GLY A 341 17.89 4.15 7.98
N ASP A 342 19.09 4.63 7.61
CA ASP A 342 19.64 4.46 6.27
C ASP A 342 19.95 3.00 5.93
N LEU A 343 19.53 2.58 4.73
CA LEU A 343 19.68 1.21 4.27
C LEU A 343 20.09 1.14 2.80
N THR A 344 20.95 0.17 2.49
CA THR A 344 21.27 -0.23 1.12
C THR A 344 21.00 -1.71 0.94
N SER A 345 20.48 -2.10 -0.22
CA SER A 345 20.25 -3.49 -0.56
C SER A 345 20.70 -3.77 -1.98
N THR A 346 21.42 -4.87 -2.17
CA THR A 346 21.80 -5.41 -3.48
C THR A 346 21.24 -6.81 -3.58
N GLN A 347 20.45 -7.08 -4.62
CA GLN A 347 19.78 -8.35 -4.84
C GLN A 347 20.13 -8.87 -6.23
N VAL A 348 20.56 -10.13 -6.30
CA VAL A 348 20.84 -10.82 -7.56
C VAL A 348 19.98 -12.07 -7.60
N ALA A 349 19.22 -12.24 -8.68
CA ALA A 349 18.37 -13.41 -8.88
C ALA A 349 18.64 -14.07 -10.23
N VAL A 350 18.53 -15.39 -10.27
CA VAL A 350 18.55 -16.20 -11.49
C VAL A 350 17.44 -17.24 -11.38
N GLN A 351 16.69 -17.41 -12.46
CA GLN A 351 15.63 -18.40 -12.60
C GLN A 351 15.79 -19.15 -13.92
N LEU A 352 15.67 -20.47 -13.86
CA LEU A 352 15.58 -21.36 -15.02
C LEU A 352 14.16 -21.90 -15.10
N SER A 353 13.51 -21.73 -16.25
CA SER A 353 12.21 -22.30 -16.57
C SER A 353 12.35 -23.33 -17.69
N VAL A 354 11.86 -24.54 -17.47
CA VAL A 354 11.82 -25.63 -18.46
C VAL A 354 10.37 -26.07 -18.65
N THR A 355 9.89 -26.02 -19.89
CA THR A 355 8.54 -26.45 -20.26
C THR A 355 8.61 -27.76 -21.04
N SER A 356 7.83 -28.77 -20.67
CA SER A 356 7.83 -30.08 -21.33
C SER A 356 6.44 -30.69 -21.38
N GLY A 357 6.12 -31.41 -22.45
CA GLY A 357 4.88 -32.17 -22.55
C GLY A 357 5.01 -33.52 -21.85
N TYR A 358 4.04 -33.88 -21.00
CA TYR A 358 3.97 -35.19 -20.34
C TYR A 358 2.52 -35.66 -20.21
N LEU A 359 2.18 -36.79 -20.84
CA LEU A 359 0.86 -37.44 -20.77
C LEU A 359 -0.35 -36.50 -21.03
N GLY A 360 -0.21 -35.56 -21.97
CA GLY A 360 -1.26 -34.58 -22.30
C GLY A 360 -1.27 -33.33 -21.43
N TYR A 361 -0.31 -33.18 -20.52
CA TYR A 361 -0.09 -31.98 -19.73
C TYR A 361 1.15 -31.22 -20.20
N ILE A 362 1.13 -29.90 -20.06
CA ILE A 362 2.30 -29.05 -20.18
C ILE A 362 2.86 -28.82 -18.78
N LEU A 363 4.00 -29.45 -18.48
CA LEU A 363 4.72 -29.27 -17.24
C LEU A 363 5.71 -28.12 -17.38
N THR A 364 5.60 -27.12 -16.51
CA THR A 364 6.58 -26.03 -16.40
C THR A 364 7.30 -26.13 -15.06
N THR A 365 8.59 -26.45 -15.11
CA THR A 365 9.46 -26.50 -13.93
C THR A 365 10.28 -25.22 -13.85
N GLN A 366 10.20 -24.53 -12.72
CA GLN A 366 10.98 -23.35 -12.40
C GLN A 366 11.93 -23.64 -11.25
N VAL A 367 13.20 -23.28 -11.41
CA VAL A 367 14.22 -23.35 -10.37
C VAL A 367 14.86 -21.98 -10.24
N GLY A 368 14.88 -21.43 -9.03
CA GLY A 368 15.39 -20.09 -8.78
C GLY A 368 16.37 -20.00 -7.61
N LEU A 369 17.29 -19.05 -7.71
CA LEU A 369 18.20 -18.64 -6.63
C LEU A 369 18.27 -17.12 -6.60
N ARG A 370 18.05 -16.54 -5.42
CA ARG A 370 18.28 -15.14 -5.09
C ARG A 370 19.33 -15.05 -3.99
N VAL A 371 20.32 -14.19 -4.19
CA VAL A 371 21.31 -13.81 -3.18
C VAL A 371 21.22 -12.31 -2.96
N GLY A 372 21.04 -11.93 -1.70
CA GLY A 372 20.87 -10.55 -1.27
C GLY A 372 21.94 -10.14 -0.27
N ARG A 373 22.30 -8.86 -0.27
CA ARG A 373 23.06 -8.22 0.80
C ARG A 373 22.40 -6.91 1.17
N ILE A 374 22.06 -6.78 2.45
CA ILE A 374 21.50 -5.58 3.06
C ILE A 374 22.56 -4.97 3.96
N GLY A 375 22.81 -3.68 3.83
CA GLY A 375 23.67 -2.90 4.73
C GLY A 375 22.84 -1.84 5.44
N THR A 376 22.76 -1.90 6.77
CA THR A 376 22.18 -0.84 7.61
C THR A 376 23.28 0.09 8.10
N GLU A 377 23.06 1.39 8.01
CA GLU A 377 23.97 2.40 8.57
C GLU A 377 23.67 2.65 10.05
N ARG A 378 24.73 2.70 10.85
CA ARG A 378 24.66 2.92 12.29
C ARG A 378 25.80 3.78 12.79
N ILE A 379 25.56 4.47 13.88
CA ILE A 379 26.62 5.11 14.64
C ILE A 379 27.16 4.11 15.65
N ARG A 380 28.48 3.98 15.71
CA ARG A 380 29.16 3.08 16.64
C ARG A 380 30.27 3.81 17.39
N GLU A 381 30.51 3.39 18.62
CA GLU A 381 31.68 3.80 19.37
C GLU A 381 32.90 3.00 18.90
N ALA A 382 33.87 3.67 18.27
CA ALA A 382 35.11 3.06 17.78
C ALA A 382 36.20 3.02 18.86
N ALA A 383 36.20 4.00 19.75
CA ALA A 383 37.03 4.09 20.95
C ALA A 383 36.24 4.86 22.03
N PRO A 384 36.63 4.79 23.32
CA PRO A 384 35.92 5.49 24.39
C PRO A 384 35.69 6.97 24.08
N GLY A 385 34.43 7.36 23.88
CA GLY A 385 34.03 8.74 23.52
C GLY A 385 34.28 9.16 22.07
N VAL A 386 34.67 8.23 21.18
CA VAL A 386 34.88 8.48 19.74
C VAL A 386 33.86 7.67 18.94
N PHE A 387 32.94 8.38 18.29
CA PHE A 387 31.88 7.80 17.49
C PHE A 387 32.17 7.96 16.00
N GLU A 388 31.78 6.99 15.20
CA GLU A 388 31.88 7.01 13.74
C GLU A 388 30.66 6.36 13.08
N LYS A 389 30.39 6.75 11.83
CA LYS A 389 29.42 6.06 10.97
C LYS A 389 30.01 4.71 10.54
N GLY A 390 29.23 3.65 10.68
CA GLY A 390 29.59 2.30 10.25
C GLY A 390 28.40 1.60 9.60
N SER A 391 28.66 0.49 8.91
CA SER A 391 27.60 -0.32 8.32
C SER A 391 27.60 -1.72 8.92
N LYS A 392 26.41 -2.28 9.14
CA LYS A 392 26.19 -3.68 9.50
C LYS A 392 25.58 -4.39 8.30
N GLY A 393 26.30 -5.38 7.77
CA GLY A 393 25.84 -6.18 6.65
C GLY A 393 25.08 -7.43 7.11
N ARG A 394 23.94 -7.72 6.48
CA ARG A 394 23.24 -9.01 6.50
C ARG A 394 23.22 -9.58 5.09
N SER A 395 23.52 -10.86 4.94
CA SER A 395 23.36 -11.57 3.66
C SER A 395 22.17 -12.49 3.76
N GLU A 396 21.43 -12.61 2.67
CA GLU A 396 20.24 -13.44 2.56
C GLU A 396 20.36 -14.30 1.32
N THR A 397 19.84 -15.52 1.38
CA THR A 397 19.81 -16.42 0.24
C THR A 397 18.50 -17.15 0.25
N THR A 398 17.82 -17.13 -0.89
CA THR A 398 16.53 -17.76 -1.09
C THR A 398 16.65 -18.63 -2.33
N SER A 399 16.22 -19.88 -2.26
CA SER A 399 16.16 -20.79 -3.40
C SER A 399 14.81 -21.47 -3.43
N PHE A 400 14.30 -21.73 -4.62
CA PHE A 400 13.02 -22.43 -4.76
C PHE A 400 13.03 -23.35 -5.99
N ILE A 401 12.11 -24.30 -5.95
CA ILE A 401 11.76 -25.17 -7.08
C ILE A 401 10.24 -25.26 -7.10
N THR A 402 9.64 -24.90 -8.23
CA THR A 402 8.19 -24.95 -8.43
C THR A 402 7.87 -25.71 -9.70
N VAL A 403 6.86 -26.58 -9.67
CA VAL A 403 6.42 -27.35 -10.83
C VAL A 403 4.94 -27.08 -11.06
N PHE A 404 4.62 -26.51 -12.21
CA PHE A 404 3.26 -26.26 -12.67
C PHE A 404 2.85 -27.32 -13.67
N ALA A 405 1.60 -27.77 -13.62
CA ALA A 405 1.01 -28.68 -14.59
C ALA A 405 -0.26 -28.05 -15.17
N GLY A 406 -0.22 -27.66 -16.45
CA GLY A 406 -1.38 -27.18 -17.20
C GLY A 406 -1.93 -28.25 -18.14
N VAL A 407 -3.23 -28.22 -18.40
CA VAL A 407 -3.88 -29.04 -19.45
C VAL A 407 -3.86 -28.24 -20.74
N GLU A 408 -3.62 -28.90 -21.88
CA GLU A 408 -3.62 -28.28 -23.22
C GLU A 408 -5.01 -27.79 -23.65
#